data_AF-A0A1B8P451-F1
#
_entry.id   AF-A0A1B8P451-F1
#
_cell.length_a   1.000
_cell.length_b   1.000
_cell.length_c   1.000
_cell.angle_alpha   90.00
_cell.angle_beta   90.00
_cell.angle_gamma   90.00
#
_symmetry.space_group_name_H-M   'P 1'
#
loop_
_entity.id
_entity.type
_entity.pdbx_description
1 polymer ?
#
loop_
_entity_poly.entity_id
_entity_poly.type
_entity_poly.pdbx_seq_one_letter_code
_entity_poly.pdbx_strand_id
1 'polypeptide(L)' 'MFQSILVPLDGSEHSQLALRVASKLLDSSGGRLILLHVPEPLEHETLLVWGLALSHGLNT' A
#
# COMPACT_ATOMS: atom_id res chain seq x y z
N MET A 1 1.00 -18.53 -18.27
CA MET A 1 0.48 -17.15 -18.24
C MET A 1 -0.22 -16.94 -16.90
N PHE A 2 0.01 -15.81 -16.22
CA PHE A 2 -0.62 -15.54 -14.93
C PHE A 2 -2.02 -14.94 -15.13
N GLN A 3 -3.00 -15.45 -14.37
CA GLN A 3 -4.37 -14.93 -14.39
C GLN A 3 -4.57 -13.81 -13.35
N SER A 4 -3.80 -13.83 -12.26
CA SER A 4 -3.82 -12.81 -11.23
C SER A 4 -2.43 -12.63 -10.63
N ILE A 5 -1.99 -11.38 -10.49
CA ILE A 5 -0.71 -11.02 -9.86
C ILE A 5 -0.99 -10.01 -8.76
N LEU A 6 -0.49 -10.26 -7.54
CA LEU A 6 -0.52 -9.29 -6.44
C LEU A 6 0.82 -8.59 -6.32
N VAL A 7 0.79 -7.26 -6.29
CA VAL A 7 1.98 -6.39 -6.16
C VAL A 7 1.85 -5.57 -4.88
N PRO A 8 2.73 -5.80 -3.88
CA PRO A 8 2.86 -4.91 -2.74
C PRO A 8 3.46 -3.57 -3.15
N LEU A 9 2.87 -2.48 -2.67
CA LEU A 9 3.33 -1.10 -2.85
C LEU A 9 3.66 -0.52 -1.49
N ASP A 10 4.92 -0.14 -1.30
CA ASP A 10 5.47 0.47 -0.08
C ASP A 10 6.06 1.88 -0.35
N GLY A 11 5.92 2.37 -1.58
CA GLY A 11 6.46 3.67 -2.01
C GLY A 11 7.93 3.64 -2.44
N SER A 12 8.65 2.53 -2.27
CA SER A 12 10.03 2.40 -2.71
C SER A 12 10.18 2.34 -4.24
N GLU A 13 11.37 2.66 -4.75
CA GLU A 13 11.71 2.46 -6.17
C GLU A 13 11.58 0.99 -6.60
N HIS A 14 11.82 0.05 -5.68
CA HIS A 14 11.69 -1.37 -5.93
C HIS A 14 10.24 -1.79 -6.14
N SER A 15 9.29 -1.28 -5.37
CA SER A 15 7.87 -1.61 -5.58
C SER A 15 7.33 -1.00 -6.88
N GLN A 16 7.82 0.17 -7.29
CA GLN A 16 7.51 0.73 -8.61
C GLN A 16 8.06 -0.14 -9.76
N LEU A 17 9.27 -0.69 -9.62
CA LEU A 17 9.84 -1.62 -10.61
C LEU A 17 9.06 -2.94 -10.64
N ALA A 18 8.68 -3.49 -9.49
CA ALA A 18 7.85 -4.68 -9.39
C ALA A 18 6.51 -4.50 -10.11
N LEU A 19 5.86 -3.33 -9.95
CA LEU A 19 4.63 -2.99 -10.68
C LEU A 19 4.84 -3.01 -12.19
N ARG A 20 5.93 -2.40 -12.69
CA ARG A 20 6.25 -2.40 -14.12
C ARG A 20 6.48 -3.80 -14.68
N VAL A 21 7.12 -4.68 -13.92
CA VAL A 21 7.33 -6.09 -14.31
C VAL A 21 6.00 -6.84 -14.32
N ALA A 22 5.19 -6.73 -13.25
CA ALA A 22 3.90 -7.41 -13.15
C ALA A 22 2.94 -7.02 -14.28
N SER A 23 2.90 -5.74 -14.67
CA SER A 23 2.11 -5.26 -15.81
C SER A 23 2.52 -5.88 -17.14
N LYS A 24 3.80 -6.26 -17.31
CA LYS A 24 4.29 -6.95 -18.51
C LYS A 24 4.05 -8.46 -18.48
N LEU A 25 3.95 -9.04 -17.29
CA LEU A 25 3.69 -10.47 -17.08
C LEU A 25 2.20 -10.83 -17.25
N LEU A 26 1.32 -9.84 -17.12
CA LEU A 26 -0.09 -9.97 -17.47
C LEU A 26 -0.25 -9.87 -18.98
N ASP A 27 -0.80 -10.92 -19.56
CA ASP A 27 -1.20 -10.92 -20.95
C ASP A 27 -2.49 -10.10 -21.12
N SER A 28 -2.70 -9.56 -22.32
CA SER A 28 -3.81 -8.66 -22.66
C SER A 28 -5.21 -9.28 -22.57
N SER A 29 -5.31 -10.58 -22.31
CA SER A 29 -6.55 -11.37 -22.32
C SER A 29 -7.35 -11.33 -21.01
N GLY A 30 -7.23 -10.25 -20.22
CA GLY A 30 -8.10 -10.02 -19.05
C GLY A 30 -7.57 -10.59 -17.74
N GLY A 31 -6.25 -10.72 -17.59
CA GLY A 31 -5.65 -11.01 -16.29
C GLY A 31 -5.83 -9.85 -15.29
N ARG A 32 -5.76 -10.16 -13.99
CA ARG A 32 -5.97 -9.20 -12.91
C ARG A 32 -4.65 -8.77 -12.28
N LEU A 33 -4.44 -7.46 -12.15
CA LEU A 33 -3.38 -6.89 -11.33
C LEU A 33 -3.98 -6.38 -10.02
N ILE A 34 -3.56 -6.95 -8.90
CA ILE A 34 -4.02 -6.58 -7.56
C ILE A 34 -2.92 -5.77 -6.89
N LEU A 35 -3.23 -4.55 -6.50
CA LEU A 35 -2.29 -3.68 -5.78
C LEU A 35 -2.62 -3.74 -4.29
N LEU A 36 -1.61 -4.03 -3.47
CA LEU A 36 -1.73 -4.07 -2.01
C LEU A 36 -0.82 -3.00 -1.41
N HIS A 37 -1.39 -2.09 -0.64
CA HIS A 37 -0.62 -1.18 0.21
C HIS A 37 -0.99 -1.46 1.66
N VAL A 38 0.00 -1.76 2.49
CA VAL A 38 -0.20 -1.96 3.94
C VAL A 38 0.31 -0.71 4.64
N PRO A 39 -0.58 0.12 5.22
CA PRO A 39 -0.13 1.29 5.97
C PRO A 39 0.65 0.85 7.21
N GLU A 40 1.71 1.57 7.52
CA GLU A 40 2.40 1.40 8.80
C GLU A 40 1.45 1.80 9.94
N PRO A 41 1.43 1.03 11.05
CA PRO A 41 0.63 1.39 12.20
C PRO A 41 1.11 2.74 12.73
N LEU A 42 0.18 3.67 12.95
CA LEU A 42 0.51 4.93 13.61
C LEU A 42 0.95 4.59 15.04
N GLU A 43 2.17 4.96 15.41
CA GLU A 43 2.70 4.71 16.75
C GLU A 43 1.89 5.40 17.86
N HIS A 44 0.99 6.34 17.50
CA HIS A 44 0.12 7.02 18.44
C HIS A 44 -1.28 7.24 17.86
N GLU A 45 -2.32 7.09 18.71
CA GLU A 45 -3.66 7.58 18.41
C GLU A 45 -3.57 9.07 18.07
N THR A 46 -3.86 9.38 16.81
CA THR A 46 -3.95 10.76 16.36
C THR A 46 -5.09 11.43 17.11
N LEU A 47 -4.78 12.16 18.16
CA LEU A 47 -5.72 13.06 18.82
C LEU A 47 -6.13 14.11 17.78
N LEU A 48 -7.28 13.86 17.14
CA LEU A 48 -7.94 14.80 16.27
C LEU A 48 -8.53 15.91 17.15
N VAL A 49 -7.73 16.92 17.48
CA VAL A 49 -8.24 18.20 17.97
C VAL A 49 -8.76 18.94 16.75
N TRP A 50 -10.04 18.75 16.41
CA TRP A 50 -10.84 19.59 15.48
C TRP A 50 -10.01 20.37 14.43
N GLY A 51 -9.18 19.66 13.64
CA GLY A 51 -8.34 20.23 12.57
C GLY A 51 -6.81 20.13 12.72
N LEU A 52 -6.25 19.76 13.88
CA LEU A 52 -4.82 19.55 14.08
C LEU A 52 -4.58 18.27 14.88
N ALA A 53 -3.92 17.30 14.25
CA ALA A 53 -3.49 16.04 14.85
C ALA A 53 -2.36 16.30 15.87
N LEU A 54 -2.65 16.17 17.16
CA LEU A 54 -1.64 16.20 18.22
C LEU A 54 -1.77 14.97 19.11
N SER A 55 -1.22 13.85 18.66
CA SER A 55 -1.16 12.61 19.41
C SER A 55 -0.35 12.75 20.70
N HIS A 56 -1.00 12.67 21.87
CA HIS A 56 -0.36 12.29 23.12
C HIS A 56 -1.32 11.35 23.85
N GLY A 57 -0.95 10.07 23.86
CA GLY A 57 -1.65 9.03 24.60
C GLY A 57 -1.55 9.27 26.10
N LEU A 58 -2.70 9.30 26.77
CA LEU A 58 -2.80 9.10 28.21
C LEU A 58 -3.43 7.72 28.41
N ASN A 59 -2.56 6.73 28.59
CA ASN A 59 -2.90 5.42 29.09
C ASN A 59 -3.01 5.48 30.63
N THR A 60 -4.11 4.93 31.14
CA THR A 60 -4.37 4.59 32.56
C THR A 60 -3.30 3.68 33.15
#